data_AF-A0A932GUP9-F1
#
_entry.id   AF-A0A932GUP9-F1
#
_cell.length_a   1.000
_cell.length_b   1.000
_cell.length_c   1.000
_cell.angle_alpha   90.00
_cell.angle_beta   90.00
_cell.angle_gamma   90.00
#
_symmetry.space_group_name_H-M   'P 1'
#
loop_
_entity.id
_entity.type
_entity.pdbx_description
1 polymer ?
#
loop_
_entity_poly.entity_id
_entity_poly.type
_entity_poly.pdbx_seq_one_letter_code
_entity_poly.pdbx_strand_id
1 'polypeptide(L)'
;GWVGIPSIVIIISYLVYARQTFYFERKRNSVPSPTESLMHSQIPTGTAYLRFSMAAVAVIAAGIWLSFIGDEIARTTGWGISFVGSLFLAISTSMPELVVTVAAVRLGAADMAVANLLGANMLDVVAILWADLFYTQGPLLAVVSKTHLITAGVTIIANLLVIAGLGFRQKRKTFIVTSWYGPLLIGLYLFAAYALFVSDISPG
;
A
#
# COMPACT_ATOMS: atom_id res chain seq x y z
N GLY A 1 -2.85 12.95 26.78
CA GLY A 1 -2.33 11.71 26.16
C GLY A 1 -1.78 12.07 24.82
N TRP A 2 -0.59 11.58 24.48
CA TRP A 2 0.16 11.98 23.29
C TRP A 2 -0.45 11.46 21.97
N VAL A 3 -1.36 10.49 22.04
CA VAL A 3 -2.09 9.92 20.90
C VAL A 3 -3.33 10.77 20.57
N GLY A 4 -3.44 11.23 19.32
CA GLY A 4 -4.59 12.01 18.87
C GLY A 4 -5.87 11.19 18.73
N ILE A 5 -7.03 11.84 18.89
CA ILE A 5 -8.35 11.26 18.58
C ILE A 5 -8.39 10.62 17.18
N PRO A 6 -7.82 11.22 16.11
CA PRO A 6 -7.81 10.61 14.77
C PRO A 6 -7.17 9.23 14.73
N SER A 7 -6.05 9.03 15.45
CA SER A 7 -5.32 7.76 15.49
C SER A 7 -6.12 6.65 16.18
N ILE A 8 -6.91 7.02 17.19
CA ILE A 8 -7.87 6.11 17.85
C ILE A 8 -9.00 5.71 16.88
N VAL A 9 -9.52 6.66 16.10
CA VAL A 9 -10.56 6.37 15.10
C VAL A 9 -10.02 5.44 14.01
N ILE A 10 -8.78 5.67 13.54
CA ILE A 10 -8.11 4.82 12.54
C ILE A 10 -8.03 3.38 13.04
N ILE A 11 -7.55 3.12 14.26
CA ILE A 11 -7.42 1.73 14.74
C ILE A 11 -8.77 1.05 14.94
N ILE A 12 -9.78 1.77 15.45
CA ILE A 12 -11.13 1.22 15.59
C ILE A 12 -11.69 0.84 14.21
N SER A 13 -11.55 1.72 13.21
CA SER A 13 -12.00 1.44 11.84
C SER A 13 -11.28 0.23 11.21
N TYR A 14 -9.96 0.10 11.42
CA TYR A 14 -9.19 -1.05 10.96
C TYR A 14 -9.67 -2.37 11.60
N LEU A 15 -9.88 -2.38 12.91
CA LEU A 15 -10.38 -3.56 13.63
C LEU A 15 -11.80 -3.96 13.19
N VAL A 16 -12.67 -2.97 12.95
CA VAL A 16 -14.02 -3.19 12.42
C VAL A 16 -13.95 -3.80 11.03
N TYR A 17 -13.12 -3.26 10.14
CA TYR A 17 -12.90 -3.82 8.81
C TYR A 17 -12.37 -5.26 8.87
N ALA A 18 -11.31 -5.51 9.65
CA ALA A 18 -10.70 -6.84 9.76
C ALA A 18 -11.73 -7.87 10.25
N ARG A 19 -12.55 -7.49 11.25
CA ARG A 19 -13.65 -8.32 11.76
C ARG A 19 -14.72 -8.56 10.69
N GLN A 20 -15.09 -7.53 9.94
CA GLN A 20 -16.11 -7.60 8.91
C GLN A 20 -15.67 -8.52 7.76
N THR A 21 -14.45 -8.36 7.26
CA THR A 21 -13.85 -9.23 6.23
C THR A 21 -13.81 -10.68 6.71
N PHE A 22 -13.28 -10.94 7.91
CA PHE A 22 -13.25 -12.30 8.47
C PHE A 22 -14.65 -12.94 8.55
N TYR A 23 -15.65 -12.17 8.95
CA TYR A 23 -17.03 -12.66 9.03
C TYR A 23 -17.64 -12.91 7.64
N PHE A 24 -17.40 -12.03 6.67
CA PHE A 24 -17.89 -12.21 5.29
C PHE A 24 -17.23 -13.38 4.58
N GLU A 25 -15.91 -13.56 4.76
CA GLU A 25 -15.13 -14.62 4.14
C GLU A 25 -15.49 -15.98 4.72
N ARG A 26 -15.71 -16.07 6.04
CA ARG A 26 -16.23 -17.29 6.67
C ARG A 26 -17.64 -17.67 6.21
N LYS A 27 -18.46 -16.68 5.83
CA LYS A 27 -19.85 -16.90 5.38
C LYS A 27 -19.95 -17.20 3.88
N ARG A 28 -18.97 -16.73 3.12
CA ARG A 28 -18.81 -16.97 1.69
C ARG A 28 -17.84 -18.13 1.54
N ASN A 29 -18.32 -19.38 1.69
CA ASN A 29 -17.54 -20.60 1.44
C ASN A 29 -16.78 -20.47 0.11
N SER A 30 -15.54 -20.00 0.15
CA SER A 30 -14.68 -19.86 -1.01
C SER A 30 -14.23 -21.26 -1.34
N VAL A 31 -14.89 -21.86 -2.34
CA VAL A 31 -14.32 -23.02 -3.04
C VAL A 31 -12.97 -22.53 -3.55
N PRO A 32 -11.84 -23.05 -3.02
CA PRO A 32 -10.52 -22.62 -3.46
C PRO A 32 -10.45 -22.78 -4.96
N SER A 33 -9.82 -21.84 -5.67
CA SER A 33 -9.60 -22.04 -7.10
C SER A 33 -8.88 -23.37 -7.32
N PRO A 34 -9.16 -24.13 -8.40
CA PRO A 34 -8.51 -25.41 -8.65
C PRO A 34 -6.97 -25.32 -8.61
N THR A 35 -6.40 -24.15 -8.92
CA THR A 35 -4.96 -23.88 -8.82
C THR A 35 -4.49 -23.70 -7.37
N GLU A 36 -5.27 -23.03 -6.51
CA GLU A 36 -4.98 -22.88 -5.07
C GLU A 36 -5.03 -24.21 -4.32
N SER A 37 -6.04 -25.05 -4.61
CA SER A 37 -6.18 -26.36 -3.97
C SER A 37 -5.04 -27.32 -4.34
N LEU A 38 -4.52 -27.23 -5.58
CA LEU A 38 -3.36 -28.01 -6.03
C LEU A 38 -2.05 -27.53 -5.38
N MET A 39 -1.86 -26.21 -5.14
CA MET A 39 -0.67 -25.66 -4.47
C MET A 39 -0.69 -25.82 -2.93
N HIS A 40 -1.86 -25.76 -2.30
CA HIS A 40 -1.98 -25.75 -0.82
C HIS A 40 -2.03 -27.14 -0.17
N SER A 41 -2.06 -28.23 -0.96
CA SER A 41 -2.43 -29.56 -0.45
C SER A 41 -1.39 -30.29 0.42
N GLN A 42 -0.22 -29.72 0.76
CA GLN A 42 0.85 -30.50 1.44
C GLN A 42 1.71 -29.71 2.46
N ILE A 43 1.44 -28.44 2.78
CA ILE A 43 2.33 -27.68 3.69
C ILE A 43 1.79 -27.69 5.14
N PRO A 44 2.54 -28.23 6.12
CA PRO A 44 2.16 -28.15 7.54
C PRO A 44 2.04 -26.70 8.00
N THR A 45 1.06 -26.40 8.85
CA THR A 45 0.80 -25.02 9.33
C THR A 45 2.03 -24.38 9.99
N GLY A 46 2.81 -25.17 10.74
CA GLY A 46 4.06 -24.69 11.34
C GLY A 46 5.10 -24.26 10.29
N THR A 47 5.24 -25.03 9.20
CA THR A 47 6.12 -24.69 8.08
C THR A 47 5.64 -23.44 7.35
N ALA A 48 4.33 -23.24 7.22
CA ALA A 48 3.75 -22.04 6.62
C ALA A 48 4.11 -20.78 7.45
N TYR A 49 3.90 -20.82 8.77
CA TYR A 49 4.29 -19.71 9.65
C TYR A 49 5.80 -19.44 9.60
N LEU A 50 6.63 -20.48 9.64
CA LEU A 50 8.09 -20.31 9.58
C LEU A 50 8.53 -19.66 8.26
N ARG A 51 8.05 -20.16 7.12
CA ARG A 51 8.37 -19.59 5.80
C ARG A 51 7.88 -18.16 5.68
N PHE A 52 6.69 -17.86 6.19
CA PHE A 52 6.14 -16.51 6.23
C PHE A 52 7.01 -15.58 7.07
N SER A 53 7.39 -15.99 8.28
CA SER A 53 8.26 -15.20 9.16
C SER A 53 9.64 -14.95 8.54
N MET A 54 10.25 -15.96 7.92
CA MET A 54 11.52 -15.81 7.21
C MET A 54 11.41 -14.82 6.05
N ALA A 55 10.34 -14.91 5.25
CA ALA A 55 10.10 -13.97 4.15
C ALA A 55 9.88 -12.54 4.67
N ALA A 56 9.10 -12.37 5.74
CA ALA A 56 8.86 -11.07 6.36
C ALA A 56 10.16 -10.43 6.85
N VAL A 57 11.02 -11.19 7.54
CA VAL A 57 12.34 -10.71 7.99
C VAL A 57 13.22 -10.31 6.81
N ALA A 58 13.23 -11.11 5.73
CA ALA A 58 14.01 -10.79 4.54
C ALA A 58 13.53 -9.49 3.87
N VAL A 59 12.20 -9.26 3.80
CA VAL A 59 11.62 -8.02 3.26
C VAL A 59 12.01 -6.82 4.12
N ILE A 60 11.93 -6.92 5.45
CA ILE A 60 12.34 -5.85 6.37
C ILE A 60 13.82 -5.51 6.18
N ALA A 61 14.69 -6.54 6.14
CA ALA A 61 16.12 -6.34 5.93
C ALA A 61 16.44 -5.69 4.58
N ALA A 62 15.78 -6.13 3.50
CA ALA A 62 15.93 -5.55 2.18
C ALA A 62 15.49 -4.07 2.15
N GLY A 63 14.40 -3.72 2.82
CA GLY A 63 13.92 -2.33 2.89
C GLY A 63 14.89 -1.42 3.63
N ILE A 64 15.46 -1.88 4.76
CA ILE A 64 16.50 -1.15 5.48
C ILE A 64 17.72 -0.92 4.58
N TRP A 65 18.17 -1.95 3.86
CA TRP A 65 19.33 -1.84 2.98
C TRP A 65 19.08 -0.88 1.80
N LEU A 66 17.89 -0.92 1.20
CA LEU A 66 17.52 -0.06 0.09
C LEU A 66 17.54 1.43 0.49
N SER A 67 17.20 1.77 1.74
CA SER A 67 17.31 3.14 2.26
C SER A 67 18.76 3.66 2.23
N PHE A 68 19.73 2.84 2.65
CA PHE A 68 21.15 3.23 2.62
C PHE A 68 21.68 3.43 1.20
N ILE A 69 21.23 2.59 0.25
CA ILE A 69 21.60 2.73 -1.16
C ILE A 69 21.02 4.04 -1.73
N GLY A 70 19.79 4.39 -1.34
CA GLY A 70 19.18 5.68 -1.69
C GLY A 70 20.04 6.87 -1.30
N ASP A 71 20.56 6.89 -0.06
CA ASP A 71 21.43 7.98 0.41
C ASP A 71 22.70 8.13 -0.44
N GLU A 72 23.31 7.02 -0.85
CA GLU A 72 24.51 7.04 -1.71
C GLU A 72 24.20 7.53 -3.14
N ILE A 73 23.04 7.14 -3.67
CA ILE A 73 22.55 7.65 -4.97
C ILE A 73 22.32 9.16 -4.90
N ALA A 74 21.77 9.67 -3.80
CA ALA A 74 21.57 11.11 -3.62
C ALA A 74 22.90 11.87 -3.66
N ARG A 75 23.90 11.37 -2.92
CA ARG A 75 25.24 11.96 -2.85
C ARG A 75 25.95 11.99 -4.21
N THR A 76 25.82 10.92 -4.99
CA THR A 76 26.51 10.78 -6.28
C THR A 76 25.82 11.53 -7.42
N THR A 77 24.49 11.61 -7.42
CA THR A 77 23.72 12.31 -8.47
C THR A 77 23.51 13.80 -8.19
N GLY A 78 23.82 14.26 -6.97
CA GLY A 78 23.55 15.63 -6.52
C GLY A 78 22.06 15.91 -6.28
N TRP A 79 21.23 14.88 -6.23
CA TRP A 79 19.80 15.00 -5.92
C TRP A 79 19.61 15.24 -4.42
N GLY A 80 18.56 15.98 -4.06
CA GLY A 80 18.25 16.26 -2.66
C GLY A 80 18.02 14.96 -1.88
N ILE A 81 18.71 14.79 -0.75
CA ILE A 81 18.61 13.61 0.13
C ILE A 81 17.15 13.32 0.50
N SER A 82 16.34 14.35 0.74
CA SER A 82 14.91 14.21 1.04
C SER A 82 14.09 13.66 -0.15
N PHE A 83 14.39 14.10 -1.38
CA PHE A 83 13.72 13.63 -2.59
C PHE A 83 14.06 12.18 -2.88
N VAL A 84 15.34 11.83 -2.77
CA VAL A 84 15.82 10.46 -2.99
C VAL A 84 15.32 9.55 -1.87
N GLY A 85 15.45 9.95 -0.61
CA GLY A 85 14.95 9.21 0.54
C GLY A 85 13.46 8.92 0.43
N SER A 86 12.63 9.91 0.06
CA SER A 86 11.18 9.71 -0.11
C SER A 86 10.82 8.82 -1.31
N LEU A 87 11.49 8.98 -2.46
CA LEU A 87 11.23 8.17 -3.65
C LEU A 87 11.64 6.71 -3.45
N PHE A 88 12.85 6.47 -2.93
CA PHE A 88 13.34 5.11 -2.69
C PHE A 88 12.59 4.43 -1.55
N LEU A 89 12.20 5.17 -0.51
CA LEU A 89 11.31 4.65 0.53
C LEU A 89 9.98 4.21 -0.08
N ALA A 90 9.33 5.06 -0.88
CA ALA A 90 8.05 4.74 -1.53
C ALA A 90 8.16 3.51 -2.45
N ILE A 91 9.24 3.41 -3.24
CA ILE A 91 9.50 2.22 -4.07
C ILE A 91 9.71 0.99 -3.18
N SER A 92 10.56 1.10 -2.16
CA SER A 92 10.88 -0.01 -1.26
C SER A 92 9.65 -0.56 -0.55
N THR A 93 8.74 0.31 -0.12
CA THR A 93 7.53 -0.06 0.63
C THR A 93 6.37 -0.47 -0.25
N SER A 94 6.44 -0.27 -1.57
CA SER A 94 5.37 -0.66 -2.53
C SER A 94 5.79 -1.78 -3.49
N MET A 95 7.09 -2.10 -3.57
CA MET A 95 7.60 -3.19 -4.38
C MET A 95 7.11 -4.58 -3.93
N PRO A 96 7.13 -4.93 -2.63
CA PRO A 96 6.62 -6.22 -2.16
C PRO A 96 5.17 -6.47 -2.61
N GLU A 97 4.32 -5.46 -2.47
CA GLU A 97 2.91 -5.44 -2.83
C GLU A 97 2.73 -5.61 -4.32
N LEU A 98 3.54 -4.91 -5.13
CA LEU A 98 3.53 -5.05 -6.58
C LEU A 98 3.89 -6.48 -7.00
N VAL A 99 4.93 -7.07 -6.42
CA VAL A 99 5.35 -8.44 -6.71
C VAL A 99 4.25 -9.44 -6.35
N VAL A 100 3.65 -9.33 -5.17
CA VAL A 100 2.55 -10.20 -4.72
C VAL A 100 1.32 -10.04 -5.62
N THR A 101 0.96 -8.81 -5.97
CA THR A 101 -0.19 -8.51 -6.85
C THR A 101 0.02 -9.11 -8.24
N VAL A 102 1.18 -8.93 -8.84
CA VAL A 102 1.51 -9.49 -10.17
C VAL A 102 1.51 -11.03 -10.11
N ALA A 103 2.07 -11.62 -9.06
CA ALA A 103 2.05 -13.07 -8.86
C ALA A 103 0.62 -13.61 -8.74
N ALA A 104 -0.23 -12.98 -7.92
CA ALA A 104 -1.63 -13.36 -7.73
C ALA A 104 -2.43 -13.26 -9.04
N VAL A 105 -2.26 -12.18 -9.81
CA VAL A 105 -2.90 -12.02 -11.14
C VAL A 105 -2.44 -13.12 -12.10
N ARG A 106 -1.15 -13.44 -12.12
CA ARG A 106 -0.59 -14.52 -12.96
C ARG A 106 -1.14 -15.90 -12.59
N LEU A 107 -1.45 -16.13 -11.32
CA LEU A 107 -2.08 -17.35 -10.82
C LEU A 107 -3.60 -17.37 -11.02
N GLY A 108 -4.19 -16.30 -11.57
CA GLY A 108 -5.65 -16.17 -11.74
C GLY A 108 -6.39 -15.84 -10.44
N ALA A 109 -5.68 -15.55 -9.35
CA ALA A 109 -6.21 -15.20 -8.03
C ALA A 109 -6.49 -13.69 -7.95
N ALA A 110 -7.42 -13.20 -8.77
CA ALA A 110 -7.74 -11.77 -8.84
C ALA A 110 -8.29 -11.19 -7.52
N ASP A 111 -9.10 -11.97 -6.79
CA ASP A 111 -9.61 -11.55 -5.49
C ASP A 111 -8.47 -11.39 -4.46
N MET A 112 -7.45 -12.27 -4.48
CA MET A 112 -6.26 -12.16 -3.65
C MET A 112 -5.41 -10.93 -4.02
N ALA A 113 -5.27 -10.63 -5.31
CA ALA A 113 -4.56 -9.45 -5.78
C ALA A 113 -5.20 -8.15 -5.28
N VAL A 114 -6.53 -8.06 -5.35
CA VAL A 114 -7.28 -6.90 -4.82
C VAL A 114 -7.21 -6.83 -3.30
N ALA A 115 -7.31 -7.96 -2.60
CA ALA A 115 -7.19 -8.02 -1.15
C ALA A 115 -5.82 -7.55 -0.66
N ASN A 116 -4.74 -7.93 -1.35
CA ASN A 116 -3.37 -7.45 -1.06
C ASN A 116 -3.28 -5.92 -1.21
N LEU A 117 -3.79 -5.38 -2.32
CA LEU A 117 -3.70 -3.95 -2.63
C LEU A 117 -4.48 -3.08 -1.63
N LEU A 118 -5.71 -3.49 -1.31
CA LEU A 118 -6.55 -2.76 -0.35
C LEU A 118 -6.06 -2.94 1.10
N GLY A 119 -5.62 -4.16 1.46
CA GLY A 119 -5.09 -4.46 2.78
C GLY A 119 -3.81 -3.70 3.09
N ALA A 120 -2.88 -3.59 2.13
CA ALA A 120 -1.66 -2.81 2.25
C ALA A 120 -1.95 -1.32 2.49
N ASN A 121 -2.83 -0.72 1.67
CA ASN A 121 -3.24 0.68 1.85
C ASN A 121 -3.86 0.94 3.24
N MET A 122 -4.60 -0.02 3.79
CA MET A 122 -5.15 0.12 5.14
C MET A 122 -4.07 0.05 6.22
N LEU A 123 -3.05 -0.80 6.03
CA LEU A 123 -1.92 -0.90 6.96
C LEU A 123 -1.06 0.37 6.94
N ASP A 124 -0.88 0.99 5.78
CA ASP A 124 -0.20 2.29 5.64
C ASP A 124 -0.90 3.39 6.44
N VAL A 125 -2.24 3.43 6.42
CA VAL A 125 -2.99 4.40 7.23
C VAL A 125 -2.85 4.11 8.73
N VAL A 126 -2.81 2.83 9.12
CA VAL A 126 -2.55 2.43 10.52
C VAL A 126 -1.12 2.80 10.94
N ALA A 127 -0.16 2.90 10.02
CA ALA A 127 1.20 3.33 10.34
C ALA A 127 1.26 4.74 10.98
N ILE A 128 0.27 5.60 10.72
CA ILE A 128 0.13 6.91 11.37
C ILE A 128 0.01 6.77 12.88
N LEU A 129 -0.66 5.73 13.39
CA LEU A 129 -0.75 5.48 14.83
C LEU A 129 0.63 5.23 15.44
N TRP A 130 1.44 4.39 14.78
CA TRP A 130 2.80 4.12 15.23
C TRP A 130 3.63 5.40 15.21
N ALA A 131 3.50 6.20 14.15
CA ALA A 131 4.16 7.50 14.07
C ALA A 131 3.72 8.47 15.20
N ASP A 132 2.41 8.55 15.50
CA ASP A 132 1.86 9.31 16.63
C ASP A 132 2.37 8.82 17.99
N LEU A 133 2.54 7.51 18.17
CA LEU A 133 3.05 6.92 19.42
C LEU A 133 4.52 7.26 19.67
N PHE A 134 5.34 7.26 18.62
CA PHE A 134 6.77 7.60 18.72
C PHE A 134 7.03 9.11 18.66
N TYR A 135 6.08 9.90 18.18
CA TYR A 135 6.20 11.36 18.12
C TYR A 135 5.75 12.02 19.43
N THR A 136 6.71 12.29 20.31
CA THR A 136 6.48 12.87 21.64
C THR A 136 6.48 14.41 21.62
N GLN A 137 5.86 15.06 20.65
CA GLN A 137 5.74 16.54 20.63
C GLN A 137 4.29 17.02 20.40
N GLY A 138 3.32 16.11 20.47
CA GLY A 138 1.89 16.38 20.24
C GLY A 138 1.32 15.45 19.17
N PRO A 139 0.04 15.58 18.77
CA PRO A 139 -0.53 14.79 17.69
C PRO A 139 0.19 15.10 16.37
N LEU A 140 0.76 14.10 15.68
CA LEU A 140 1.54 14.29 14.47
C LEU A 140 0.72 15.03 13.41
N LEU A 141 -0.53 14.62 13.22
CA LEU A 141 -1.44 15.23 12.25
C LEU A 141 -1.79 16.71 12.55
N ALA A 142 -1.56 17.20 13.77
CA ALA A 142 -1.73 18.61 14.10
C ALA A 142 -0.51 19.46 13.74
N VAL A 143 0.65 18.82 13.51
CA VAL A 143 1.94 19.46 13.20
C VAL A 143 2.29 19.35 11.72
N VAL A 144 1.70 18.39 10.99
CA VAL A 144 1.91 18.19 9.55
C VAL A 144 1.48 19.42 8.75
N SER A 145 2.35 19.89 7.85
CA SER A 145 2.10 21.05 7.00
C SER A 145 0.89 20.85 6.08
N LYS A 146 0.16 21.95 5.82
CA LYS A 146 -0.94 22.01 4.83
C LYS A 146 -0.49 21.62 3.41
N THR A 147 0.81 21.63 3.12
CA THR A 147 1.39 21.17 1.86
C THR A 147 0.98 19.74 1.50
N HIS A 148 0.74 18.87 2.49
CA HIS A 148 0.32 17.48 2.25
C HIS A 148 -1.19 17.31 1.94
N LEU A 149 -1.98 18.39 1.93
CA LEU A 149 -3.41 18.32 1.58
C LEU A 149 -3.63 17.92 0.12
N ILE A 150 -2.73 18.33 -0.79
CA ILE A 150 -2.80 17.97 -2.21
C ILE A 150 -2.59 16.48 -2.38
N THR A 151 -1.55 15.92 -1.75
CA THR A 151 -1.29 14.47 -1.77
C THR A 151 -2.43 13.67 -1.16
N ALA A 152 -2.98 14.12 -0.03
CA ALA A 152 -4.11 13.46 0.60
C ALA A 152 -5.35 13.46 -0.32
N GLY A 153 -5.64 14.60 -0.96
CA GLY A 153 -6.74 14.73 -1.91
C GLY A 153 -6.58 13.81 -3.12
N VAL A 154 -5.39 13.73 -3.70
CA VAL A 154 -5.11 12.83 -4.83
C VAL A 154 -5.26 11.36 -4.42
N THR A 155 -4.76 10.96 -3.25
CA THR A 155 -4.93 9.59 -2.73
C THR A 155 -6.40 9.24 -2.52
N ILE A 156 -7.22 10.18 -2.03
CA ILE A 156 -8.68 9.99 -1.91
C ILE A 156 -9.31 9.74 -3.28
N ILE A 157 -8.99 10.57 -4.28
CA ILE A 157 -9.53 10.43 -5.64
C ILE A 157 -9.10 9.09 -6.26
N ALA A 158 -7.84 8.70 -6.08
CA ALA A 158 -7.32 7.42 -6.56
C ALA A 158 -8.09 6.24 -5.95
N ASN A 159 -8.31 6.25 -4.63
CA ASN A 159 -9.08 5.22 -3.95
C ASN A 159 -10.55 5.20 -4.38
N LEU A 160 -11.18 6.35 -4.61
CA LEU A 160 -12.55 6.43 -5.14
C LEU A 160 -12.65 5.82 -6.55
N LEU A 161 -11.65 6.04 -7.41
CA LEU A 161 -11.59 5.43 -8.73
C LEU A 161 -11.43 3.90 -8.66
N VAL A 162 -10.63 3.40 -7.72
CA VAL A 162 -10.51 1.95 -7.46
C VAL A 162 -11.86 1.38 -7.02
N ILE A 163 -12.55 2.04 -6.08
CA ILE A 163 -13.89 1.62 -5.61
C ILE A 163 -14.90 1.61 -6.77
N ALA A 164 -14.91 2.65 -7.60
CA ALA A 164 -15.75 2.72 -8.79
C ALA A 164 -15.43 1.58 -9.76
N GLY A 165 -14.15 1.31 -10.02
CA GLY A 165 -13.69 0.21 -10.85
C GLY A 165 -14.12 -1.17 -10.34
N LEU A 166 -14.13 -1.39 -9.02
CA LEU A 166 -14.65 -2.61 -8.40
C LEU A 166 -16.17 -2.75 -8.55
N GLY A 167 -16.91 -1.63 -8.49
CA GLY A 167 -18.36 -1.59 -8.68
C GLY A 167 -18.78 -1.87 -10.14
N PHE A 168 -18.02 -1.35 -11.10
CA PHE A 168 -18.20 -1.62 -12.52
C PHE A 168 -17.52 -2.94 -12.92
N ARG A 169 -18.10 -4.08 -12.52
CA ARG A 169 -17.66 -5.42 -12.97
C ARG A 169 -17.72 -5.53 -14.51
N GLN A 170 -16.63 -5.20 -15.17
CA GLN A 170 -16.53 -5.19 -16.63
C GLN A 170 -16.56 -6.65 -17.14
N LYS A 171 -17.73 -7.10 -17.60
CA LYS A 171 -17.98 -8.49 -18.05
C LYS A 171 -17.25 -8.90 -19.34
N ARG A 172 -16.42 -8.04 -19.94
CA ARG A 172 -15.70 -8.36 -21.19
C ARG A 172 -14.20 -8.24 -20.99
N LYS A 173 -13.51 -9.38 -21.10
CA LYS A 173 -12.10 -9.42 -21.51
C LYS A 173 -12.03 -9.03 -22.98
N THR A 174 -11.98 -7.74 -23.27
CA THR A 174 -11.44 -7.31 -24.56
C THR A 174 -9.93 -7.27 -24.39
N PHE A 175 -9.26 -8.19 -25.09
CA PHE A 175 -7.81 -8.17 -25.28
C PHE A 175 -7.38 -6.77 -25.73
N ILE A 176 -6.30 -6.23 -25.13
CA ILE A 176 -5.48 -5.08 -25.55
C ILE A 176 -5.65 -3.76 -24.77
N VAL A 177 -6.75 -3.49 -24.07
CA VAL A 177 -6.87 -2.21 -23.33
C VAL A 177 -7.11 -2.48 -21.86
N THR A 178 -6.06 -2.29 -21.05
CA THR A 178 -6.16 -1.92 -19.64
C THR A 178 -7.43 -1.12 -19.44
N SER A 179 -8.40 -1.63 -18.66
CA SER A 179 -9.65 -0.93 -18.41
C SER A 179 -9.40 0.57 -18.18
N TRP A 180 -10.27 1.42 -18.71
CA TRP A 180 -10.11 2.89 -18.80
C TRP A 180 -9.61 3.58 -17.51
N TYR A 181 -9.85 2.98 -16.34
CA TYR A 181 -9.35 3.44 -15.06
C TYR A 181 -7.82 3.32 -14.88
N GLY A 182 -7.14 2.38 -15.54
CA GLY A 182 -5.69 2.17 -15.38
C GLY A 182 -4.83 3.33 -15.89
N PRO A 183 -5.01 3.80 -17.15
CA PRO A 183 -4.33 5.00 -17.64
C PRO A 183 -4.66 6.24 -16.80
N LEU A 184 -5.90 6.35 -16.31
CA LEU A 184 -6.33 7.45 -15.44
C LEU A 184 -5.61 7.42 -14.08
N LEU A 185 -5.45 6.25 -13.47
CA LEU A 185 -4.71 6.06 -12.22
C LEU A 185 -3.22 6.38 -12.39
N ILE A 186 -2.60 5.96 -13.51
CA ILE A 186 -1.22 6.32 -13.85
C ILE A 186 -1.09 7.83 -14.03
N GLY A 187 -2.00 8.45 -14.79
CA GLY A 187 -2.00 9.90 -15.00
C GLY A 187 -2.16 10.68 -13.70
N LEU A 188 -3.03 10.22 -12.80
CA LEU A 188 -3.24 10.82 -11.49
C LEU A 188 -2.00 10.68 -10.58
N TYR A 189 -1.33 9.53 -10.61
CA TYR A 189 -0.07 9.31 -9.88
C TYR A 189 1.04 10.24 -10.40
N LEU A 190 1.23 10.33 -11.71
CA LEU A 190 2.21 11.23 -12.32
C LEU A 190 1.91 12.70 -12.02
N PHE A 191 0.64 13.09 -12.04
CA PHE A 191 0.20 14.43 -11.65
C PHE A 191 0.54 14.72 -10.19
N ALA A 192 0.27 13.79 -9.26
CA ALA A 192 0.60 13.95 -7.84
C ALA A 192 2.11 14.11 -7.63
N ALA A 193 2.91 13.26 -8.28
CA ALA A 193 4.36 13.31 -8.21
C ALA A 193 4.92 14.63 -8.76
N TYR A 194 4.38 15.11 -9.88
CA TYR A 194 4.76 16.40 -10.46
C TYR A 194 4.34 17.59 -9.59
N ALA A 195 3.10 17.58 -9.06
CA ALA A 195 2.61 18.64 -8.18
C ALA A 195 3.47 18.76 -6.91
N LEU A 196 3.86 17.62 -6.32
CA LEU A 196 4.79 17.57 -5.21
C LEU A 196 6.14 18.19 -5.58
N PHE A 197 6.75 17.74 -6.69
CA PHE A 197 8.04 18.23 -7.17
C PHE A 197 8.03 19.76 -7.37
N VAL A 198 6.98 20.31 -7.97
CA VAL A 198 6.85 21.76 -8.19
C VAL A 198 6.63 22.50 -6.87
N SER A 199 5.85 21.95 -5.94
CA SER A 199 5.62 22.58 -4.63
C SER A 199 6.84 22.58 -3.71
N ASP A 200 7.75 21.61 -3.86
CA ASP A 200 9.02 21.54 -3.12
C ASP A 200 10.07 22.52 -3.67
N ILE A 201 10.02 22.85 -4.97
CA ILE A 201 10.99 23.73 -5.64
C ILE A 201 10.57 25.21 -5.61
N SER A 202 9.30 25.54 -5.36
CA SER A 202 8.84 26.92 -5.22
C SER A 202 9.10 27.43 -3.80
N PRO A 203 10.10 28.30 -3.56
CA PRO A 203 10.32 28.85 -2.23
C PRO A 203 9.12 29.74 -1.87
N GLY A 204 8.43 29.38 -0.80
CA GLY A 204 7.52 30.27 -0.08
C GLY A 204 8.28 31.18 0.86
#